data_AF-A0A846NIW7-F1
#
_entry.id   AF-A0A846NIW7-F1
#
_cell.length_a   1.000
_cell.length_b   1.000
_cell.length_c   1.000
_cell.angle_alpha   90.00
_cell.angle_beta   90.00
_cell.angle_gamma   90.00
#
_symmetry.space_group_name_H-M   'P 1'
#
loop_
_entity.id
_entity.type
_entity.pdbx_description
1 polymer ?
#
loop_
_entity_poly.entity_id
_entity_poly.type
_entity_poly.pdbx_seq_one_letter_code
_entity_poly.pdbx_strand_id
1 'polypeptide(L)'
;VAKETISSVLDIPIHYFVRVDFSGFKEIIDTIGGVTVEVSEDIYDPLFPNKYNTGYDPFYIEKGVHNMDGETALKYARSRKTTSDFDRAQRQQKILLAIKEKALSLGTLINPAKLSEVIDLLG
;
A
#
# COMPACT_ATOMS: atom_id res chain seq x y z
N VAL A 1 -4.67 14.44 19.01
CA VAL A 1 -5.38 13.21 19.43
C VAL A 1 -4.63 11.94 19.03
N ALA A 2 -4.75 11.39 17.81
CA ALA A 2 -4.18 10.06 17.50
C ALA A 2 -2.66 9.93 17.76
N LYS A 3 -1.86 10.91 17.33
CA LYS A 3 -0.42 11.00 17.61
C LYS A 3 -0.12 10.98 19.11
N GLU A 4 -0.83 11.80 19.89
CA GLU A 4 -0.64 11.94 21.33
C GLU A 4 -1.04 10.66 22.08
N THR A 5 -2.16 10.04 21.70
CA THR A 5 -2.62 8.78 22.29
C THR A 5 -1.61 7.67 22.06
N ILE A 6 -1.12 7.49 20.83
CA ILE A 6 -0.12 6.45 20.52
C ILE A 6 1.19 6.73 21.27
N SER A 7 1.65 7.99 21.27
CA SER A 7 2.86 8.38 21.97
C SER A 7 2.77 8.12 23.48
N SER A 8 1.62 8.40 24.10
CA SER A 8 1.37 8.14 25.52
C SER A 8 1.25 6.66 25.85
N VAL A 9 0.66 5.84 24.98
CA VAL A 9 0.50 4.39 25.20
C VAL A 9 1.84 3.68 25.09
N LEU A 10 2.67 4.08 24.13
CA LEU A 10 3.97 3.46 23.87
C LEU A 10 5.11 4.09 24.68
N ASP A 11 4.86 5.22 25.35
CA ASP A 11 5.86 6.05 26.05
C ASP A 11 7.07 6.43 25.15
N ILE A 12 6.80 6.69 23.87
CA ILE A 12 7.81 7.02 22.85
C ILE A 12 7.34 8.25 22.05
N PRO A 13 8.22 9.25 21.80
CA PRO A 13 7.86 10.42 21.00
C PRO A 13 7.64 10.06 19.52
N ILE A 14 6.48 10.42 18.99
CA ILE A 14 6.18 10.31 17.55
C ILE A 14 6.55 11.63 16.85
N HIS A 15 7.69 11.63 16.15
CA HIS A 15 8.22 12.84 15.50
C HIS A 15 7.41 13.24 14.26
N TYR A 16 7.08 12.27 13.40
CA TYR A 16 6.40 12.50 12.13
C TYR A 16 5.24 11.52 11.94
N PHE A 17 4.22 11.94 11.19
CA PHE A 17 3.12 11.08 10.77
C PHE A 17 2.63 11.50 9.39
N VAL A 18 2.06 10.56 8.67
CA VAL A 18 1.38 10.80 7.40
C VAL A 18 -0.07 10.35 7.55
N ARG A 19 -1.00 11.11 6.98
CA ARG A 19 -2.41 10.75 6.89
C ARG A 19 -2.83 10.81 5.43
N VAL A 20 -3.37 9.71 4.93
CA VAL A 20 -3.91 9.59 3.57
C VAL A 20 -5.32 9.02 3.64
N ASP A 21 -6.17 9.42 2.72
CA ASP A 21 -7.47 8.80 2.50
C ASP A 21 -7.36 7.71 1.42
N PHE A 22 -8.50 7.11 1.05
CA PHE A 22 -8.51 6.06 0.02
C PHE A 22 -8.13 6.56 -1.36
N SER A 23 -8.43 7.81 -1.71
CA SER A 23 -8.06 8.36 -3.01
C SER A 23 -6.56 8.57 -3.09
N GLY A 24 -5.98 9.23 -2.08
CA GLY A 24 -4.54 9.46 -1.99
C GLY A 24 -3.74 8.16 -1.89
N PHE A 25 -4.25 7.15 -1.19
CA PHE A 25 -3.62 5.81 -1.15
C PHE A 25 -3.49 5.22 -2.56
N LYS A 26 -4.57 5.25 -3.36
CA LYS A 26 -4.54 4.71 -4.72
C LYS A 26 -3.60 5.50 -5.61
N GLU A 27 -3.69 6.82 -5.57
CA GLU A 27 -2.86 7.72 -6.36
C GLU A 27 -1.37 7.52 -6.07
N ILE A 28 -0.97 7.33 -4.81
CA ILE A 28 0.43 7.02 -4.45
C ILE A 28 0.90 5.73 -5.12
N ILE A 29 0.11 4.65 -5.03
CA ILE A 29 0.46 3.35 -5.60
C ILE A 29 0.52 3.42 -7.13
N ASP A 30 -0.44 4.08 -7.76
CA ASP A 30 -0.49 4.23 -9.21
C ASP A 30 0.70 5.09 -9.71
N THR A 31 1.05 6.16 -8.99
CA THR A 31 2.16 7.06 -9.32
C THR A 31 3.51 6.34 -9.30
N ILE A 32 3.71 5.41 -8.36
CA ILE A 32 4.93 4.60 -8.31
C ILE A 32 4.90 3.41 -9.28
N GLY A 33 3.84 3.24 -10.08
CA GLY A 33 3.70 2.18 -11.07
C GLY A 33 3.26 0.83 -10.49
N GLY A 34 2.48 0.87 -9.42
CA GLY A 34 1.97 -0.31 -8.70
C GLY A 34 2.97 -0.88 -7.69
N VAL A 35 2.49 -1.86 -6.92
CA VAL A 35 3.26 -2.56 -5.88
C VAL A 35 3.20 -4.07 -6.06
N THR A 36 4.33 -4.74 -5.90
CA THR A 36 4.41 -6.20 -5.97
C THR A 36 4.22 -6.81 -4.59
N VAL A 37 3.23 -7.69 -4.43
CA VAL A 37 2.87 -8.33 -3.16
C VAL A 37 2.67 -9.82 -3.35
N GLU A 38 3.24 -10.61 -2.43
CA GLU A 38 2.97 -12.04 -2.31
C GLU A 38 1.73 -12.28 -1.44
N VAL A 39 0.67 -12.75 -2.09
CA VAL A 39 -0.58 -13.20 -1.51
C VAL A 39 -0.40 -14.64 -1.04
N SER A 40 -0.48 -14.87 0.26
CA SER A 40 -0.18 -16.17 0.87
C SER A 40 -1.29 -17.20 0.68
N GLU A 41 -2.55 -16.74 0.56
CA GLU A 41 -3.74 -17.58 0.45
C GLU A 41 -4.78 -16.89 -0.43
N ASP A 42 -5.63 -17.67 -1.10
CA ASP A 42 -6.71 -17.13 -1.92
C ASP A 42 -7.66 -16.29 -1.05
N ILE A 43 -8.01 -15.10 -1.53
CA ILE A 43 -8.96 -14.21 -0.88
C ILE A 43 -10.21 -14.15 -1.73
N TYR A 44 -11.37 -14.40 -1.11
CA TYR A 44 -12.67 -14.26 -1.74
C TYR A 44 -13.63 -13.47 -0.84
N ASP A 45 -13.89 -12.22 -1.18
CA ASP A 45 -14.76 -11.31 -0.42
C ASP A 45 -16.01 -10.97 -1.26
N PRO A 46 -17.05 -11.83 -1.25
CA PRO A 46 -18.27 -11.61 -2.04
C PRO A 46 -19.10 -10.43 -1.54
N LEU A 47 -18.83 -9.95 -0.33
CA LEU A 47 -19.57 -8.87 0.33
C LEU A 47 -18.70 -7.62 0.48
N PHE A 48 -17.64 -7.50 -0.32
CA PHE A 48 -16.84 -6.29 -0.34
C PHE A 48 -17.74 -5.11 -0.78
N PRO A 49 -17.75 -3.99 -0.05
CA PRO A 49 -18.68 -2.90 -0.34
C PRO A 49 -18.29 -2.19 -1.63
N ASN A 50 -19.28 -1.87 -2.45
CA ASN A 50 -19.07 -1.00 -3.60
C ASN A 50 -18.67 0.43 -3.17
N LYS A 51 -18.24 1.24 -4.13
CA LYS A 51 -17.81 2.63 -3.90
C LYS A 51 -18.81 3.50 -3.13
N TYR A 52 -20.11 3.24 -3.28
CA TYR A 52 -21.18 4.03 -2.68
C TYR A 52 -21.68 3.46 -1.34
N ASN A 53 -21.14 2.30 -0.92
CA ASN A 53 -21.57 1.57 0.26
C ASN A 53 -23.09 1.22 0.26
N THR A 54 -23.67 1.09 -0.94
CA THR A 54 -25.09 0.74 -1.15
C THR A 54 -25.30 -0.67 -1.69
N GLY A 55 -24.21 -1.37 -2.00
CA GLY A 55 -24.22 -2.72 -2.53
C GLY A 55 -22.83 -3.34 -2.47
N TYR A 56 -22.65 -4.45 -3.20
CA TYR A 56 -21.41 -5.23 -3.18
C TYR A 56 -20.66 -5.13 -4.50
N ASP A 57 -19.34 -5.20 -4.40
CA ASP A 57 -18.37 -5.27 -5.49
C ASP A 57 -17.38 -6.39 -5.13
N PRO A 58 -17.76 -7.66 -5.39
CA PRO A 58 -16.99 -8.84 -4.96
C PRO A 58 -15.51 -8.74 -5.31
N PHE A 59 -14.65 -9.08 -4.35
CA PHE A 59 -13.20 -9.09 -4.55
C PHE A 59 -12.68 -10.53 -4.52
N TYR A 60 -11.87 -10.88 -5.50
CA TYR A 60 -11.15 -12.15 -5.53
C TYR A 60 -9.71 -11.92 -5.94
N ILE A 61 -8.79 -12.59 -5.25
CA ILE A 61 -7.38 -12.65 -5.64
C ILE A 61 -6.78 -13.99 -5.23
N GLU A 62 -6.09 -14.63 -6.17
CA GLU A 62 -5.45 -15.92 -5.97
C GLU A 62 -4.15 -15.78 -5.17
N LYS A 63 -3.74 -16.85 -4.50
CA LYS A 63 -2.40 -16.95 -3.92
C LYS A 63 -1.34 -16.78 -5.02
N GLY A 64 -0.22 -16.19 -4.64
CA GLY A 64 0.90 -15.95 -5.53
C GLY A 64 1.37 -14.49 -5.53
N VAL A 65 2.29 -14.19 -6.43
CA VAL A 65 2.89 -12.85 -6.55
C VAL A 65 2.07 -12.04 -7.55
N HIS A 66 1.58 -10.88 -7.09
CA HIS A 66 0.78 -9.97 -7.90
C HIS A 66 1.39 -8.59 -7.93
N ASN A 67 1.40 -7.96 -9.10
CA ASN A 67 1.63 -6.52 -9.19
C ASN A 67 0.28 -5.81 -9.13
N MET A 68 0.02 -5.10 -8.05
CA MET A 68 -1.25 -4.47 -7.74
C MET A 68 -1.21 -2.98 -8.09
N ASP A 69 -2.21 -2.53 -8.85
CA ASP A 69 -2.56 -1.12 -8.96
C ASP A 69 -3.22 -0.61 -7.67
N GLY A 70 -3.48 0.69 -7.60
CA GLY A 70 -4.07 1.34 -6.43
C GLY A 70 -5.41 0.72 -6.02
N GLU A 71 -6.28 0.43 -6.98
CA GLU A 71 -7.61 -0.14 -6.70
C GLU A 71 -7.49 -1.57 -6.13
N THR A 72 -6.68 -2.42 -6.74
CA THR A 72 -6.45 -3.81 -6.28
C THR A 72 -5.78 -3.81 -4.92
N ALA A 73 -4.76 -2.97 -4.72
CA ALA A 73 -4.06 -2.82 -3.45
C ALA A 73 -5.01 -2.32 -2.33
N LEU A 74 -5.93 -1.42 -2.65
CA LEU A 74 -6.92 -0.90 -1.70
C LEU A 74 -7.90 -2.00 -1.29
N LYS A 75 -8.42 -2.77 -2.25
CA LYS A 75 -9.28 -3.92 -1.98
C LYS A 75 -8.56 -4.97 -1.13
N TYR A 76 -7.32 -5.30 -1.47
CA TYR A 76 -6.46 -6.22 -0.73
C TYR A 76 -6.21 -5.78 0.72
N ALA A 77 -5.94 -4.49 0.95
CA ALA A 77 -5.70 -3.93 2.29
C ALA A 77 -6.98 -3.81 3.16
N ARG A 78 -8.17 -3.84 2.53
CA ARG A 78 -9.46 -3.63 3.21
C ARG A 78 -10.27 -4.89 3.43
N SER A 79 -10.09 -5.93 2.61
CA SER A 79 -10.87 -7.17 2.71
C SER A 79 -10.79 -7.79 4.11
N ARG A 80 -11.90 -8.35 4.59
CA ARG A 80 -11.98 -9.03 5.90
C ARG A 80 -12.71 -10.36 5.84
N LYS A 81 -13.63 -10.55 4.90
CA LYS A 81 -14.71 -11.54 5.05
C LYS A 81 -14.26 -13.00 5.19
N THR A 82 -13.13 -13.36 4.62
CA THR A 82 -12.57 -14.72 4.71
C THR A 82 -11.52 -14.89 5.80
N THR A 83 -11.19 -13.82 6.53
CA THR A 83 -10.04 -13.77 7.43
C THR A 83 -10.34 -12.94 8.70
N SER A 84 -9.32 -12.68 9.51
CA SER A 84 -9.42 -11.88 10.73
C SER A 84 -8.98 -10.42 10.52
N ASP A 85 -9.16 -9.60 11.57
CA ASP A 85 -8.62 -8.24 11.59
C ASP A 85 -7.09 -8.22 11.62
N PHE A 86 -6.47 -9.23 12.24
CA PHE A 86 -5.03 -9.41 12.24
C PHE A 86 -4.50 -9.70 10.85
N ASP A 87 -5.20 -10.53 10.07
CA ASP A 87 -4.82 -10.82 8.69
C ASP A 87 -4.92 -9.57 7.81
N ARG A 88 -5.95 -8.74 8.04
CA ARG A 88 -6.06 -7.43 7.38
C ARG A 88 -4.90 -6.51 7.76
N ALA A 89 -4.54 -6.43 9.03
CA ALA A 89 -3.40 -5.63 9.49
C ALA A 89 -2.07 -6.13 8.89
N GLN A 90 -1.89 -7.44 8.77
CA GLN A 90 -0.74 -8.03 8.09
C GLN A 90 -0.70 -7.65 6.60
N ARG A 91 -1.85 -7.67 5.91
CA ARG A 91 -1.93 -7.21 4.51
C ARG A 91 -1.58 -5.74 4.35
N GLN A 92 -2.02 -4.88 5.28
CA GLN A 92 -1.63 -3.48 5.32
C GLN A 92 -0.11 -3.30 5.52
N GLN A 93 0.52 -4.11 6.38
CA GLN A 93 1.98 -4.13 6.54
C GLN A 93 2.70 -4.60 5.26
N LYS A 94 2.21 -5.65 4.59
CA LYS A 94 2.75 -6.14 3.30
C LYS A 94 2.74 -5.03 2.24
N ILE A 95 1.64 -4.28 2.14
CA ILE A 95 1.54 -3.15 1.21
C ILE A 95 2.55 -2.06 1.57
N LEU A 96 2.69 -1.69 2.85
CA LEU A 96 3.65 -0.68 3.28
C LEU A 96 5.10 -1.08 2.93
N LEU A 97 5.45 -2.35 3.14
CA LEU A 97 6.75 -2.90 2.74
C LEU A 97 6.93 -2.84 1.22
N ALA A 98 5.92 -3.23 0.44
CA ALA A 98 6.00 -3.17 -1.02
C ALA A 98 6.15 -1.74 -1.56
N ILE A 99 5.47 -0.75 -0.96
CA ILE A 99 5.66 0.67 -1.28
C ILE A 99 7.11 1.10 -1.00
N LYS A 100 7.65 0.73 0.17
CA LYS A 100 9.04 1.04 0.54
C LYS A 100 10.03 0.45 -0.49
N GLU A 101 9.89 -0.84 -0.83
CA GLU A 101 10.78 -1.50 -1.79
C GLU A 101 10.68 -0.86 -3.19
N LYS A 102 9.47 -0.51 -3.64
CA LYS A 102 9.26 0.17 -4.92
C LYS A 102 9.90 1.56 -4.93
N ALA A 103 9.72 2.34 -3.86
CA ALA A 103 10.29 3.68 -3.74
C ALA A 103 11.83 3.64 -3.72
N LEU A 104 12.42 2.69 -2.98
CA LEU A 104 13.87 2.48 -2.99
C LEU A 104 14.37 2.04 -4.37
N SER A 105 13.65 1.13 -5.04
CA SER A 105 14.00 0.67 -6.38
C SER A 105 14.03 1.83 -7.38
N LEU A 106 13.01 2.69 -7.40
CA LEU A 106 12.99 3.89 -8.24
C LEU A 106 14.18 4.82 -7.94
N GLY A 107 14.51 5.01 -6.66
CA GLY A 107 15.69 5.76 -6.24
C GLY A 107 17.01 5.13 -6.69
N THR A 108 17.14 3.79 -6.65
CA THR A 108 18.33 3.07 -7.13
C THR A 108 18.47 3.05 -8.65
N LEU A 109 17.35 3.08 -9.38
CA LEU A 109 17.35 3.20 -10.84
C LEU A 109 17.88 4.56 -11.29
N ILE A 110 17.69 5.59 -10.45
CA ILE A 110 18.43 6.86 -10.51
C ILE A 110 19.83 6.63 -9.89
N ASN A 111 20.64 5.81 -10.57
CA ASN A 111 22.04 5.60 -10.21
C ASN A 111 22.75 6.97 -10.18
N PRO A 112 23.59 7.31 -9.18
CA PRO A 112 24.41 8.52 -9.23
C PRO A 112 25.15 8.73 -10.57
N ALA A 113 25.56 7.64 -11.25
CA ALA A 113 26.13 7.70 -12.60
C ALA A 113 25.12 8.08 -13.70
N LYS A 114 23.87 7.61 -13.61
CA LYS A 114 22.78 8.04 -14.52
C LYS A 114 22.30 9.44 -14.20
N LEU A 115 22.35 9.83 -12.92
CA LEU A 115 21.99 11.17 -12.47
C LEU A 115 23.01 12.20 -12.94
N SER A 116 24.31 11.88 -12.93
CA SER A 116 25.34 12.76 -13.53
C SER A 116 25.17 12.90 -15.04
N GLU A 117 24.87 11.81 -15.76
CA GLU A 117 24.59 11.89 -17.21
C GLU A 117 23.38 12.77 -17.53
N VAL A 118 22.31 12.71 -16.72
CA VAL A 118 21.12 13.57 -16.90
C VAL A 118 21.42 15.03 -16.56
N ILE A 119 22.25 15.29 -15.55
CA ILE A 119 22.68 16.65 -15.18
C ILE A 119 23.59 17.24 -16.25
N ASP A 120 24.52 16.45 -16.81
CA ASP A 120 25.42 16.87 -17.90
C ASP A 120 24.67 17.08 -19.23
N LEU A 121 23.55 16.39 -19.47
CA LEU A 121 22.71 16.57 -20.66
C LEU A 121 21.90 17.87 -20.65
N LEU A 122 21.73 18.46 -19.46
CA LEU A 122 20.97 19.70 -19.23
C LEU A 122 21.88 20.89 -18.94
N GLY A 123 23.21 20.70 -19.02
CA GLY A 123 24.26 21.71 -18.92
C GLY A 123 24.77 22.17 -20.28
#